data_AF-A0A0A9U619-F1
#
_entry.id   AF-A0A0A9U619-F1
#
_cell.length_a   1.000
_cell.length_b   1.000
_cell.length_c   1.000
_cell.angle_alpha   90.00
_cell.angle_beta   90.00
_cell.angle_gamma   90.00
#
_symmetry.space_group_name_H-M   'P 1'
#
loop_
_entity.id
_entity.type
_entity.pdbx_description
1 polymer ?
#
loop_
_entity_poly.entity_id
_entity_poly.type
_entity_poly.pdbx_seq_one_letter_code
_entity_poly.pdbx_strand_id
1 'polypeptide(L)'
;MDVVRAGHAVNRWIPEAALEFLWYDADRVLRPGGLLWVDHFWCRRSHLEGVYAAMLRRLGYKTIKWAVGDKTGGNSGKDEVYLTALLQKPFT
;
A
#
# COMPACT_ATOMS: atom_id res chain seq x y z
N MET A 1 4.40 -9.96 17.84
CA MET A 1 4.65 -9.45 16.48
C MET A 1 3.37 -8.75 16.05
N ASP A 2 3.44 -7.47 15.66
CA ASP A 2 2.26 -6.67 15.35
C ASP A 2 2.12 -6.49 13.84
N VAL A 3 0.89 -6.60 13.33
CA VAL A 3 0.57 -6.46 11.91
C VAL A 3 -0.68 -5.60 11.74
N VAL A 4 -0.60 -4.61 10.84
CA VAL A 4 -1.78 -3.89 10.32
C VAL A 4 -1.94 -4.28 8.86
N ARG A 5 -3.11 -4.82 8.52
CA ARG A 5 -3.43 -5.26 7.17
C ARG A 5 -4.47 -4.33 6.56
N ALA A 6 -4.10 -3.65 5.48
CA ALA A 6 -5.01 -2.94 4.60
C ALA A 6 -5.52 -3.91 3.53
N GLY A 7 -6.74 -4.42 3.72
CA GLY A 7 -7.38 -5.34 2.77
C GLY A 7 -8.04 -4.64 1.57
N HIS A 8 -8.82 -5.39 0.80
CA HIS A 8 -9.45 -4.97 -0.46
C HIS A 8 -10.25 -3.65 -0.44
N ALA A 9 -10.78 -3.25 0.72
CA ALA A 9 -11.52 -1.99 0.87
C ALA A 9 -10.60 -0.76 0.68
N VAL A 10 -9.30 -0.92 0.95
CA VAL A 10 -8.28 0.10 0.73
C VAL A 10 -7.80 0.00 -0.72
N ASN A 11 -8.21 0.96 -1.55
CA ASN A 11 -7.91 0.99 -2.97
C ASN A 11 -8.00 2.42 -3.52
N ARG A 12 -7.81 2.58 -4.84
CA ARG A 12 -7.81 3.90 -5.50
C ARG A 12 -9.09 4.75 -5.34
N TRP A 13 -10.21 4.19 -4.91
CA TRP A 13 -11.45 4.97 -4.72
C TRP A 13 -11.35 5.91 -3.52
N ILE A 14 -10.43 5.64 -2.60
CA ILE A 14 -10.15 6.53 -1.47
C ILE A 14 -9.39 7.76 -2.01
N PRO A 15 -9.83 8.99 -1.69
CA PRO A 15 -9.10 10.20 -2.05
C PRO A 15 -7.66 10.15 -1.52
N GLU A 16 -6.71 10.61 -2.32
CA GLU A 16 -5.27 10.52 -2.04
C GLU A 16 -4.89 11.07 -0.66
N ALA A 17 -5.40 12.23 -0.28
CA ALA A 17 -5.13 12.82 1.04
C ALA A 17 -5.65 11.93 2.19
N ALA A 18 -6.86 11.36 2.04
CA ALA A 18 -7.42 10.45 3.05
C ALA A 18 -6.63 9.14 3.13
N LEU A 19 -6.13 8.64 2.01
CA LEU A 19 -5.28 7.46 1.96
C LEU A 19 -3.92 7.73 2.65
N GLU A 20 -3.35 8.92 2.46
CA GLU A 20 -2.12 9.32 3.15
C GLU A 20 -2.32 9.39 4.68
N PHE A 21 -3.45 9.96 5.14
CA PHE A 21 -3.81 9.92 6.57
C PHE A 21 -4.02 8.50 7.10
N LEU A 22 -4.65 7.60 6.32
CA LEU A 22 -4.80 6.19 6.69
C LEU A 22 -3.45 5.53 6.96
N TRP A 23 -2.44 5.82 6.14
CA TRP A 23 -1.11 5.26 6.35
C TRP A 23 -0.41 5.82 7.58
N TYR A 24 -0.57 7.11 7.88
CA TYR A 24 -0.08 7.69 9.12
C TYR A 24 -0.78 7.11 10.36
N ASP A 25 -2.08 6.85 10.29
CA ASP A 25 -2.79 6.19 11.38
C ASP A 25 -2.33 4.74 11.58
N ALA A 26 -2.11 4.01 10.49
CA ALA A 26 -1.53 2.67 10.53
C ALA A 26 -0.12 2.69 11.14
N ASP A 27 0.72 3.68 10.76
CA ASP A 27 2.04 3.85 11.34
C ASP A 27 1.98 4.13 12.84
N ARG A 28 1.09 5.04 13.26
CA ARG A 28 0.94 5.43 14.66
C ARG A 28 0.58 4.26 15.57
N VAL A 29 -0.23 3.31 15.10
CA VAL A 29 -0.63 2.14 15.90
C VAL A 29 0.37 0.99 15.84
N LEU A 30 1.21 0.93 14.80
CA LEU A 30 2.26 -0.07 14.69
C LEU A 30 3.42 0.23 15.65
N ARG A 31 3.77 -0.75 16.49
CA ARG A 31 4.98 -0.71 17.31
C ARG A 31 6.24 -0.82 16.44
N PRO A 32 7.41 -0.36 16.93
CA PRO A 32 8.69 -0.55 16.24
C PRO A 32 8.89 -2.01 15.81
N GLY A 33 9.34 -2.22 14.58
CA GLY A 33 9.49 -3.55 13.97
C GLY A 33 8.21 -4.24 13.49
N GLY A 34 7.04 -3.63 13.69
CA GLY A 34 5.74 -4.11 13.20
C GLY A 34 5.62 -4.10 11.68
N LEU A 35 4.65 -4.84 11.14
CA LEU A 35 4.43 -4.98 9.70
C LEU A 35 3.18 -4.24 9.23
N LEU A 36 3.34 -3.39 8.23
CA LEU A 36 2.25 -2.89 7.41
C LEU A 36 2.12 -3.80 6.18
N TRP A 37 0.96 -4.43 6.04
CA TRP A 37 0.62 -5.26 4.90
C TRP A 37 -0.45 -4.57 4.06
N VAL A 38 -0.05 -4.08 2.89
CA VAL A 38 -0.95 -3.62 1.84
C VAL A 38 -1.32 -4.82 1.00
N ASP A 39 -2.56 -5.29 1.10
CA ASP A 39 -3.03 -6.51 0.44
C ASP A 39 -3.96 -6.19 -0.73
N HIS A 40 -3.55 -6.61 -1.93
CA HIS A 40 -4.34 -6.48 -3.15
C HIS A 40 -4.91 -5.06 -3.37
N PHE A 41 -4.06 -4.05 -3.20
CA PHE A 41 -4.42 -2.66 -3.44
C PHE A 41 -4.56 -2.42 -4.94
N TRP A 42 -5.79 -2.14 -5.37
CA TRP A 42 -6.08 -1.89 -6.78
C TRP A 42 -5.85 -0.42 -7.16
N CYS A 43 -5.07 -0.19 -8.20
CA CYS A 43 -4.83 1.12 -8.78
C CYS A 43 -4.53 1.09 -10.27
N ARG A 44 -4.44 2.28 -10.89
CA ARG A 44 -3.85 2.42 -12.23
C ARG A 44 -2.34 2.28 -12.16
N ARG A 45 -1.74 1.64 -13.16
CA ARG A 45 -0.30 1.42 -13.28
C ARG A 45 0.47 2.75 -13.33
N SER A 46 -0.08 3.74 -14.02
CA SER A 46 0.48 5.10 -14.10
C SER A 46 0.60 5.81 -12.74
N HIS A 47 -0.29 5.52 -11.79
CA HIS A 47 -0.30 6.15 -10.46
C HIS A 47 0.51 5.36 -9.41
N LEU A 48 0.87 4.10 -9.71
CA LEU A 48 1.51 3.21 -8.75
C LEU A 48 2.80 3.81 -8.16
N GLU A 49 3.74 4.23 -9.01
CA GLU A 49 5.03 4.73 -8.55
C GLU A 49 4.98 6.18 -8.07
N GLY A 50 4.32 7.06 -8.84
CA GLY A 50 4.32 8.51 -8.57
C GLY A 50 3.47 8.93 -7.38
N VAL A 51 2.43 8.16 -7.05
CA VAL A 51 1.48 8.50 -5.99
C VAL A 51 1.60 7.50 -4.84
N TYR A 52 1.20 6.25 -5.05
CA TYR A 52 1.01 5.31 -3.95
C TYR A 52 2.33 4.79 -3.35
N ALA A 53 3.30 4.45 -4.19
CA ALA A 53 4.62 4.05 -3.72
C ALA A 53 5.37 5.21 -3.06
N ALA A 54 5.24 6.43 -3.62
CA ALA A 54 5.81 7.62 -3.01
C ALA A 54 5.22 7.90 -1.62
N MET A 55 3.90 7.78 -1.44
CA MET A 55 3.24 7.90 -0.13
C MET A 55 3.77 6.89 0.88
N LEU A 56 3.84 5.61 0.52
CA LEU A 56 4.33 4.56 1.43
C LEU A 56 5.82 4.72 1.77
N ARG A 57 6.65 5.14 0.80
CA ARG A 57 8.09 5.37 1.00
C ARG A 57 8.37 6.53 1.98
N ARG A 58 7.50 7.54 2.05
CA ARG A 58 7.63 8.67 3.01
C ARG A 58 7.63 8.22 4.47
N LEU A 59 7.01 7.07 4.79
CA LEU A 59 6.99 6.52 6.14
C LEU A 59 8.34 5.93 6.57
N GLY A 60 9.29 5.76 5.65
CA GLY A 60 10.63 5.24 5.97
C GLY A 60 10.67 3.73 6.27
N TYR A 61 9.66 2.98 5.85
CA TYR A 61 9.58 1.54 6.15
C TYR A 61 10.57 0.76 5.28
N LYS A 62 11.09 -0.33 5.83
CA LYS A 62 11.87 -1.32 5.06
C LYS A 62 10.91 -2.18 4.24
N THR A 63 11.09 -2.18 2.92
CA THR A 63 10.34 -3.10 2.04
C THR A 63 10.81 -4.54 2.24
N ILE A 64 9.92 -5.41 2.71
CA ILE A 64 10.15 -6.86 2.80
C ILE A 64 9.69 -7.54 1.51
N LYS A 65 8.55 -7.11 0.97
CA LYS A 65 8.02 -7.60 -0.30
C LYS A 65 7.31 -6.47 -1.03
N TRP A 66 7.52 -6.42 -2.34
CA TRP A 66 6.80 -5.56 -3.27
C TRP A 66 6.44 -6.39 -4.50
N ALA A 67 5.16 -6.68 -4.69
CA ALA A 67 4.67 -7.49 -5.80
C ALA A 67 3.52 -6.76 -6.49
N VAL A 68 3.60 -6.68 -7.82
CA VAL A 68 2.60 -6.02 -8.65
C VAL A 68 2.09 -7.05 -9.65
N GLY A 69 0.77 -7.27 -9.68
CA GLY A 69 0.11 -8.14 -10.63
C GLY A 69 -0.84 -7.36 -11.53
N ASP A 70 -0.95 -7.76 -12.79
CA ASP A 70 -1.97 -7.20 -13.67
C ASP A 70 -3.37 -7.66 -13.24
N LYS A 71 -4.33 -6.75 -13.30
CA LYS A 71 -5.74 -7.10 -13.11
C LYS A 71 -6.28 -7.73 -14.39
N THR A 72 -6.30 -9.05 -14.45
CA THR A 72 -6.84 -9.81 -15.58
C THR A 72 -8.34 -10.07 -15.38
N GLY A 73 -9.18 -9.51 -16.27
CA GLY A 73 -10.63 -9.78 -16.31
C GLY A 73 -11.51 -8.52 -16.17
N GLY A 74 -12.32 -8.26 -17.20
CA GLY A 74 -13.23 -7.12 -17.34
C GLY A 74 -12.80 -6.12 -18.43
N ASN A 75 -13.73 -5.28 -18.92
CA ASN A 75 -13.46 -4.16 -19.88
C ASN A 75 -12.41 -3.14 -19.39
N SER A 76 -11.87 -3.32 -18.19
CA SER A 76 -10.72 -2.62 -17.63
C SER A 76 -9.45 -3.04 -18.38
N GLY A 77 -8.95 -2.15 -19.24
CA GLY A 77 -7.75 -2.36 -20.04
C GLY A 77 -6.48 -2.62 -19.23
N LYS A 78 -5.39 -2.95 -19.93
CA LYS A 78 -4.04 -3.34 -19.44
C LYS A 78 -3.34 -2.32 -18.50
N ASP A 79 -4.04 -1.29 -18.04
CA ASP A 79 -3.53 -0.21 -17.21
C ASP A 79 -3.92 -0.35 -15.73
N GLU A 80 -4.71 -1.36 -15.35
CA GLU A 80 -5.06 -1.63 -13.94
C GLU A 80 -4.21 -2.74 -13.34
N VAL A 81 -3.71 -2.51 -12.12
CA VAL A 81 -2.83 -3.44 -11.39
C VAL A 81 -3.28 -3.59 -9.94
N TYR A 82 -2.84 -4.69 -9.33
CA TYR A 82 -2.90 -4.92 -7.89
C TYR A 82 -1.49 -4.85 -7.30
N LEU A 83 -1.31 -4.02 -6.28
CA LEU A 83 -0.12 -3.97 -5.45
C LEU A 83 -0.34 -4.84 -4.21
N THR A 84 0.61 -5.71 -3.92
CA THR A 84 0.79 -6.33 -2.61
C THR A 84 2.16 -5.94 -2.07
N ALA A 85 2.18 -5.19 -0.96
CA ALA A 85 3.40 -4.75 -0.30
C ALA A 85 3.41 -5.20 1.16
N LEU A 86 4.54 -5.74 1.60
CA LEU A 86 4.82 -6.02 2.99
C LEU A 86 5.98 -5.14 3.43
N LEU A 87 5.72 -4.24 4.36
CA LEU A 87 6.62 -3.20 4.80
C LEU A 87 6.85 -3.32 6.30
N GLN A 88 8.09 -3.23 6.74
CA GLN A 88 8.47 -3.30 8.14
C GLN A 88 8.79 -1.91 8.67
N LYS A 89 8.12 -1.52 9.76
CA LYS A 89 8.40 -0.29 10.49
C LYS A 89 9.82 -0.36 11.09
N PRO A 90 10.59 0.74 11.08
CA PRO A 90 11.90 0.78 11.74
C PRO A 90 11.83 0.39 13.22
N PHE A 91 12.93 -0.14 13.74
CA PHE A 91 13.08 -0.49 15.18
C PHE A 91 13.54 0.70 16.03
N THR A 92 13.97 1.78 15.38
CA THR A 92 14.46 3.03 15.98
C THR A 92 13.32 3.99 16.26
#